data_AF-A0A1W5YQN6-F1
#
_entry.id   AF-A0A1W5YQN6-F1
#
_cell.length_a   1.000
_cell.length_b   1.000
_cell.length_c   1.000
_cell.angle_alpha   90.00
_cell.angle_beta   90.00
_cell.angle_gamma   90.00
#
_symmetry.space_group_name_H-M   'P 1'
#
loop_
_entity.id
_entity.type
_entity.pdbx_description
1 polymer ?
#
loop_
_entity_poly.entity_id
_entity_poly.type
_entity_poly.pdbx_seq_one_letter_code
_entity_poly.pdbx_strand_id
1 'polypeptide(L)' 'NGLRETYQALGVPGASVAAGVQKMKDAAIKIANDPNGITQGDCSQLMSEVASYFDKAASAVA' A
#
# COMPACT_ATOMS: atom_id res chain seq x y z
N ASN A 1 14.35 6.24 -3.23
CA ASN A 1 15.36 5.82 -2.23
C ASN A 1 15.75 7.03 -1.40
N GLY A 2 15.82 6.92 -0.07
CA GLY A 2 16.06 8.05 0.85
C GLY A 2 14.90 8.44 1.77
N LEU A 3 13.72 7.83 1.61
CA LEU A 3 12.51 8.26 2.31
C LEU A 3 12.58 7.97 3.82
N ARG A 4 13.14 6.82 4.21
CA ARG A 4 13.37 6.46 5.62
C ARG A 4 14.35 7.42 6.29
N GLU A 5 15.45 7.75 5.62
CA GLU A 5 16.45 8.72 6.13
C GLU A 5 15.84 10.11 6.30
N THR A 6 14.95 10.51 5.37
CA THR A 6 14.23 11.79 5.44
C THR A 6 13.23 11.80 6.60
N TYR A 7 12.45 10.73 6.77
CA TYR A 7 11.51 10.62 7.90
C TYR A 7 12.22 10.59 9.25
N GLN A 8 13.35 9.90 9.34
CA GLN A 8 14.18 9.92 10.53
C GLN A 8 14.73 11.32 10.81
N ALA A 9 15.20 12.05 9.79
CA ALA A 9 15.69 13.41 9.94
C ALA A 9 14.60 14.42 10.37
N LEU A 10 13.35 14.19 9.98
CA LEU A 10 12.20 15.02 10.33
C LEU A 10 11.51 14.59 11.64
N GLY A 11 11.98 13.53 12.31
CA GLY A 11 11.36 13.00 13.52
C GLY A 11 10.01 12.29 13.26
N VAL A 12 9.75 11.89 12.01
CA VAL A 12 8.53 11.17 11.63
C VAL A 12 8.69 9.68 11.99
N PRO A 13 7.77 9.09 12.76
CA PRO A 13 7.85 7.69 13.13
C PRO A 13 7.53 6.78 11.92
N GLY A 14 8.56 6.11 11.39
CA GLY A 14 8.45 5.19 10.25
C GLY A 14 7.42 4.07 10.44
N ALA A 15 7.30 3.54 11.66
CA ALA A 15 6.27 2.55 12.01
C ALA A 15 4.83 3.08 11.84
N SER A 16 4.58 4.35 12.17
CA SER A 16 3.26 4.97 11.97
C SER A 16 2.96 5.17 10.48
N VAL A 17 3.97 5.52 9.69
CA VAL A 17 3.85 5.63 8.23
C VAL A 17 3.56 4.25 7.63
N ALA A 18 4.30 3.22 8.02
CA ALA A 18 4.08 1.85 7.58
C ALA A 18 2.67 1.34 7.93
N ALA A 19 2.19 1.62 9.16
CA ALA A 19 0.82 1.30 9.56
C ALA A 19 -0.24 2.06 8.73
N GLY A 20 0.04 3.31 8.36
CA GLY A 20 -0.79 4.09 7.43
C GLY A 20 -0.85 3.46 6.05
N VAL A 21 0.31 3.06 5.49
CA VAL A 21 0.41 2.39 4.19
C VAL A 21 -0.37 1.06 4.18
N GLN A 22 -0.34 0.29 5.26
CA GLN A 22 -1.13 -0.94 5.39
C GLN A 22 -2.65 -0.66 5.39
N LYS A 23 -3.11 0.42 6.02
CA LYS A 23 -4.52 0.83 5.93
C LYS A 23 -4.91 1.30 4.53
N MET A 24 -4.01 2.01 3.84
CA MET A 24 -4.22 2.42 2.45
C MET A 24 -4.34 1.21 1.52
N LYS A 25 -3.54 0.15 1.76
CA LYS A 25 -3.62 -1.11 1.02
C LYS A 25 -5.00 -1.77 1.13
N ASP A 26 -5.55 -1.89 2.34
CA ASP A 26 -6.89 -2.48 2.55
C ASP A 26 -7.99 -1.68 1.80
N ALA A 27 -7.94 -0.36 1.91
CA ALA A 27 -8.88 0.53 1.22
C ALA A 27 -8.74 0.43 -0.31
N ALA A 28 -7.50 0.42 -0.82
CA ALA A 28 -7.23 0.33 -2.25
C ALA A 28 -7.70 -1.02 -2.84
N ILE A 29 -7.46 -2.14 -2.15
CA ILE A 29 -7.93 -3.46 -2.59
C ILE A 29 -9.46 -3.51 -2.61
N LYS A 30 -10.14 -2.95 -1.60
CA LYS A 30 -11.61 -2.89 -1.59
C LYS A 30 -12.18 -2.12 -2.77
N ILE A 31 -11.59 -0.96 -3.09
CA ILE A 31 -12.04 -0.12 -4.21
C ILE A 31 -11.72 -0.79 -5.54
N ALA A 32 -10.52 -1.37 -5.69
CA ALA A 32 -10.08 -1.97 -6.95
C ALA A 32 -10.73 -3.33 -7.24
N ASN A 33 -11.19 -4.03 -6.21
CA ASN A 33 -11.90 -5.30 -6.33
C ASN A 33 -13.43 -5.13 -6.27
N ASP A 34 -13.93 -3.89 -6.36
CA ASP A 34 -15.37 -3.64 -6.41
C ASP A 34 -15.92 -4.04 -7.80
N PRO A 35 -16.89 -4.97 -7.87
CA PRO A 35 -17.41 -5.45 -9.14
C PRO A 35 -18.49 -4.53 -9.73
N ASN A 36 -18.85 -3.41 -9.08
CA ASN A 36 -19.91 -2.55 -9.58
C ASN A 36 -19.41 -1.75 -10.80
N GLY A 37 -20.09 -1.90 -11.94
CA GLY A 37 -19.79 -1.14 -13.15
C GLY A 37 -18.63 -1.67 -13.99
N ILE A 38 -18.12 -2.87 -13.71
CA ILE A 38 -17.05 -3.52 -14.48
C ILE A 38 -17.49 -4.94 -14.88
N THR A 39 -17.03 -5.43 -16.03
CA THR A 39 -17.21 -6.83 -16.44
C THR A 39 -16.57 -7.75 -15.40
N GLN A 40 -17.36 -8.69 -14.84
CA GLN A 40 -16.84 -9.67 -13.89
C GLN A 40 -15.75 -10.55 -14.53
N GLY A 41 -14.65 -10.71 -13.81
CA GLY A 41 -13.51 -11.53 -14.20
C GLY A 41 -12.58 -11.78 -13.02
N ASP A 42 -11.57 -12.64 -13.22
CA ASP A 42 -10.57 -12.92 -12.19
C ASP A 42 -9.43 -11.89 -12.26
N CYS A 43 -9.48 -10.90 -11.37
CA CYS A 43 -8.44 -9.86 -11.23
C CYS A 43 -7.44 -10.19 -10.12
N SER A 44 -7.34 -11.45 -9.68
CA SER A 44 -6.55 -11.85 -8.51
C SER A 44 -5.06 -11.52 -8.64
N GLN A 45 -4.50 -11.67 -9.84
CA GLN A 45 -3.10 -11.32 -10.12
C GLN A 45 -2.84 -9.82 -10.00
N LEU A 46 -3.74 -8.98 -10.52
CA LEU A 46 -3.67 -7.52 -10.40
C LEU A 46 -3.75 -7.08 -8.93
N MET A 47 -4.67 -7.67 -8.16
CA MET A 47 -4.78 -7.36 -6.73
C MET A 47 -3.53 -7.79 -5.96
N SER A 48 -2.91 -8.91 -6.32
CA SER A 48 -1.66 -9.39 -5.71
C SER A 48 -0.47 -8.47 -6.03
N GLU A 49 -0.36 -8.01 -7.27
CA GLU A 49 0.63 -7.00 -7.69
C GLU A 49 0.46 -5.69 -6.90
N VAL A 50 -0.77 -5.15 -6.83
CA VAL A 50 -1.08 -3.94 -6.07
C VAL A 50 -0.70 -4.11 -4.60
N ALA A 51 -1.08 -5.23 -3.98
CA ALA A 51 -0.74 -5.56 -2.60
C ALA A 51 0.78 -5.60 -2.36
N SER A 52 1.56 -6.11 -3.32
CA SER A 52 3.02 -6.17 -3.28
C SER A 52 3.67 -4.79 -3.33
N TYR A 53 3.15 -3.87 -4.14
CA TYR A 53 3.64 -2.48 -4.18
C TYR A 53 3.46 -1.76 -2.85
N PHE A 54 2.31 -1.92 -2.19
CA PHE A 54 2.09 -1.34 -0.86
C PHE A 54 3.01 -1.96 0.21
N ASP A 55 3.26 -3.26 0.12
CA ASP A 55 4.16 -3.96 1.06
C ASP A 55 5.61 -3.49 0.92
N LYS A 56 6.09 -3.32 -0.32
CA LYS A 56 7.39 -2.70 -0.63
C LYS A 56 7.47 -1.26 -0.11
N ALA A 57 6.40 -0.48 -0.23
CA ALA A 57 6.37 0.89 0.28
C ALA A 57 6.42 0.93 1.81
N ALA A 58 5.68 0.06 2.50
CA ALA A 58 5.67 -0.03 3.96
C ALA A 58 7.04 -0.50 4.51
N SER A 59 7.64 -1.52 3.89
CA SER A 59 8.97 -2.02 4.29
C SER A 59 10.10 -1.03 4.01
N ALA A 60 9.95 -0.15 3.02
CA ALA A 60 10.94 0.89 2.74
C ALA A 60 10.97 2.03 3.78
N VAL A 61 9.91 2.20 4.59
CA VAL A 61 9.77 3.29 5.58
C VAL A 61 9.75 2.84 7.03
N ALA A 62 9.44 1.55 7.29
CA ALA A 62 9.44 0.95 8.61
C ALA A 62 10.84 0.93 9.26
#